data_AF-A0A844Y015-F1
#
_entry.id   AF-A0A844Y015-F1
#
_cell.length_a   1.000
_cell.length_b   1.000
_cell.length_c   1.000
_cell.angle_alpha   90.00
_cell.angle_beta   90.00
_cell.angle_gamma   90.00
#
_symmetry.space_group_name_H-M   'P 1'
#
loop_
_entity.id
_entity.type
_entity.pdbx_description
1 polymer ?
#
loop_
_entity_poly.entity_id
_entity_poly.type
_entity_poly.pdbx_seq_one_letter_code
_entity_poly.pdbx_strand_id
1 'polypeptide(L)'
;MGILVSALPFVAIGLTAAQADYSEQYEKIAVAVSSVQTCEQLGYTVDREGLVAWTKQAQQSAMARGLSEAEARARLEQAVNAQHAADFERFADAKRMEHSEELVSRNNRLWRSRCSGLAEEPSSEAYFTKAGD
;
A
#
# COMPACT_ATOMS: atom_id res chain seq x y z
N MET A 1 23.47 -49.56 38.44
CA MET A 1 24.06 -49.05 37.18
C MET A 1 23.51 -49.88 36.04
N GLY A 2 22.86 -49.38 34.99
CA GLY A 2 22.45 -48.04 34.61
C GLY A 2 21.19 -48.13 33.77
N ILE A 3 20.37 -47.09 33.80
CA ILE A 3 19.10 -47.02 33.06
C ILE A 3 19.37 -46.22 31.77
N LEU A 4 19.19 -46.89 30.64
CA LEU A 4 19.13 -46.29 29.30
C LEU A 4 17.90 -45.38 29.22
N VAL A 5 18.12 -44.08 29.06
CA VAL A 5 17.05 -43.12 28.72
C VAL A 5 17.25 -42.74 27.26
N SER A 6 16.35 -43.26 26.43
CA SER A 6 16.24 -42.95 25.01
C SER A 6 15.91 -41.46 24.80
N ALA A 7 16.82 -40.72 24.20
CA ALA A 7 16.57 -39.37 23.73
C ALA A 7 15.84 -39.44 22.37
N LEU A 8 14.53 -39.18 22.38
CA LEU A 8 13.77 -38.93 21.15
C LEU A 8 14.00 -37.47 20.74
N PRO A 9 14.46 -37.20 19.51
CA PRO A 9 14.49 -35.85 18.99
C PRO A 9 13.06 -35.41 18.68
N PHE A 10 12.52 -34.52 19.50
CA PHE A 10 11.37 -33.70 19.12
C PHE A 10 11.82 -32.81 17.96
N VAL A 11 11.60 -33.28 16.73
CA VAL A 11 11.62 -32.43 15.54
C VAL A 11 10.37 -31.56 15.65
N ALA A 12 10.55 -30.36 16.23
CA ALA A 12 9.59 -29.29 16.11
C ALA A 12 9.53 -28.91 14.62
N ILE A 13 8.61 -29.53 13.89
CA ILE A 13 8.21 -29.08 12.57
C ILE A 13 7.50 -27.74 12.81
N GLY A 14 8.28 -26.66 12.80
CA GLY A 14 7.73 -25.33 12.69
C GLY A 14 6.98 -25.29 11.36
N LEU A 15 5.65 -25.31 11.44
CA LEU A 15 4.82 -24.87 10.33
C LEU A 15 5.26 -23.43 10.05
N THR A 16 6.06 -23.25 8.99
CA THR A 16 6.15 -21.96 8.33
C THR A 16 4.75 -21.71 7.77
N ALA A 17 3.90 -21.06 8.56
CA ALA A 17 2.66 -20.50 8.08
C ALA A 17 3.02 -19.73 6.82
N ALA A 18 2.45 -20.14 5.68
CA ALA A 18 2.57 -19.42 4.44
C ALA A 18 2.32 -17.94 4.76
N GLN A 19 3.36 -17.10 4.63
CA GLN A 19 3.23 -15.66 4.75
C GLN A 19 2.25 -15.25 3.65
N ALA A 20 0.97 -15.18 4.03
CA ALA A 20 -0.08 -14.83 3.09
C ALA A 20 0.26 -13.44 2.56
N ASP A 21 0.20 -13.26 1.23
CA ASP A 21 0.71 -12.05 0.60
C ASP A 21 -0.25 -10.86 0.79
N TYR A 22 -0.27 -10.32 2.02
CA TYR A 22 -0.92 -9.04 2.35
C TYR A 22 -0.05 -7.85 1.95
N SER A 23 1.19 -8.09 1.52
CA SER A 23 2.14 -7.03 1.14
C SER A 23 1.66 -6.30 -0.11
N GLU A 24 1.25 -7.04 -1.14
CA GLU A 24 0.70 -6.45 -2.38
C GLU A 24 -0.54 -5.58 -2.09
N GLN A 25 -1.47 -6.08 -1.28
CA GLN A 25 -2.68 -5.32 -0.94
C GLN A 25 -2.35 -4.03 -0.19
N TYR A 26 -1.40 -4.07 0.75
CA TYR A 26 -0.98 -2.90 1.51
C TYR A 26 -0.25 -1.89 0.64
N GLU A 27 0.56 -2.34 -0.33
CA GLU A 27 1.21 -1.47 -1.31
C GLU A 27 0.18 -0.74 -2.19
N LYS A 28 -0.85 -1.45 -2.68
CA LYS A 28 -1.93 -0.83 -3.47
C LYS A 28 -2.69 0.23 -2.66
N ILE A 29 -3.02 -0.08 -1.40
CA ILE A 29 -3.65 0.88 -0.49
C ILE A 29 -2.73 2.08 -0.24
N ALA A 30 -1.44 1.84 -0.01
CA ALA A 30 -0.47 2.90 0.23
C ALA A 30 -0.38 3.86 -0.96
N VAL A 31 -0.32 3.35 -2.19
CA VAL A 31 -0.32 4.17 -3.41
C VAL A 31 -1.64 4.94 -3.56
N ALA A 32 -2.79 4.30 -3.32
CA ALA A 32 -4.09 4.97 -3.40
C ALA A 32 -4.20 6.12 -2.39
N VAL A 33 -3.94 5.83 -1.11
CA VAL A 33 -4.03 6.79 0.00
C VAL A 33 -3.04 7.95 -0.19
N SER A 34 -1.81 7.67 -0.63
CA SER A 34 -0.81 8.73 -0.82
C SER A 34 -1.12 9.65 -2.00
N SER A 35 -1.88 9.16 -2.99
CA SER A 35 -2.15 9.87 -4.23
C SER A 35 -3.39 10.76 -4.20
N VAL A 36 -4.23 10.65 -3.16
CA VAL A 36 -5.54 11.30 -3.06
C VAL A 36 -5.49 12.79 -3.44
N GLN A 37 -4.64 13.57 -2.75
CA GLN A 37 -4.58 15.02 -2.96
C GLN A 37 -4.18 15.37 -4.40
N THR A 38 -3.21 14.65 -4.96
CA THR A 38 -2.71 14.91 -6.30
C THR A 38 -3.74 14.55 -7.36
N CYS A 39 -4.45 13.44 -7.18
CA CYS A 39 -5.50 13.04 -8.10
C CYS A 39 -6.69 14.00 -8.07
N GLU A 40 -7.08 14.52 -6.90
CA GLU A 40 -8.07 15.60 -6.79
C GLU A 40 -7.64 16.86 -7.57
N GLN A 41 -6.38 17.28 -7.44
CA GLN A 41 -5.84 18.41 -8.20
C GLN A 41 -5.82 18.18 -9.72
N LEU A 42 -5.78 16.91 -10.15
CA LEU A 42 -5.85 16.51 -11.55
C LEU A 42 -7.29 16.28 -12.05
N GLY A 43 -8.30 16.56 -11.23
CA GLY A 43 -9.70 16.49 -11.60
C GLY A 43 -10.36 15.12 -11.38
N TYR A 44 -9.81 14.28 -10.51
CA TYR A 44 -10.48 13.06 -10.06
C TYR A 44 -11.34 13.35 -8.83
N THR A 45 -12.54 12.81 -8.79
CA THR A 45 -13.31 12.63 -7.56
C THR A 45 -12.74 11.42 -6.82
N VAL A 46 -12.45 11.58 -5.53
CA VAL A 46 -11.88 10.51 -4.71
C VAL A 46 -12.80 10.20 -3.52
N ASP A 47 -13.22 8.93 -3.40
CA ASP A 47 -13.99 8.46 -2.25
C ASP A 47 -13.07 8.19 -1.05
N ARG A 48 -12.83 9.24 -0.26
CA ARG A 48 -11.98 9.18 0.93
C ARG A 48 -12.53 8.24 2.01
N GLU A 49 -13.85 8.19 2.18
CA GLU A 49 -14.48 7.32 3.18
C GLU A 49 -14.36 5.85 2.76
N GLY A 50 -14.57 5.56 1.49
CA GLY A 50 -14.35 4.24 0.88
C GLY A 50 -12.90 3.76 1.04
N LEU A 51 -11.90 4.64 0.83
CA LEU A 51 -10.50 4.30 1.05
C LEU A 51 -10.19 3.96 2.52
N VAL A 52 -10.77 4.69 3.47
CA VAL A 52 -10.64 4.37 4.91
C VAL A 52 -11.28 3.02 5.22
N ALA A 53 -12.46 2.73 4.68
CA ALA A 53 -13.12 1.45 4.84
C ALA A 53 -12.30 0.30 4.23
N TRP A 54 -11.73 0.49 3.05
CA TRP A 54 -10.85 -0.49 2.39
C TRP A 54 -9.58 -0.78 3.20
N THR A 55 -8.96 0.27 3.74
CA THR A 55 -7.81 0.19 4.66
C THR A 55 -8.16 -0.68 5.86
N LYS A 56 -9.32 -0.44 6.49
CA LYS A 56 -9.80 -1.23 7.64
C LYS A 56 -10.08 -2.69 7.26
N GLN A 57 -10.68 -2.94 6.09
CA GLN A 57 -10.95 -4.29 5.60
C GLN A 57 -9.65 -5.08 5.34
N ALA A 58 -8.62 -4.42 4.83
CA ALA A 58 -7.31 -5.05 4.61
C ALA A 58 -6.62 -5.42 5.94
N GLN A 59 -6.73 -4.58 6.97
CA GLN A 59 -6.28 -4.92 8.33
C GLN A 59 -7.04 -6.14 8.88
N GLN A 60 -8.37 -6.16 8.77
CA GLN A 60 -9.20 -7.29 9.21
C GLN A 60 -8.85 -8.59 8.46
N SER A 61 -8.57 -8.49 7.17
CA SER A 61 -8.16 -9.63 6.34
C SER A 61 -6.80 -10.18 6.75
N ALA A 62 -5.85 -9.31 7.10
CA ALA A 62 -4.56 -9.72 7.64
C ALA A 62 -4.69 -10.36 9.04
N MET A 63 -5.57 -9.83 9.89
CA MET A 63 -5.88 -10.42 11.19
C MET A 63 -6.49 -11.82 11.07
N ALA A 64 -7.44 -12.00 10.15
CA ALA A 64 -8.02 -13.31 9.85
C ALA A 64 -6.99 -14.33 9.35
N ARG A 65 -5.82 -13.87 8.87
CA ARG A 65 -4.70 -14.68 8.41
C ARG A 65 -3.59 -14.85 9.47
N GLY A 66 -3.83 -14.40 10.70
CA GLY A 66 -2.98 -14.68 11.86
C GLY A 66 -2.11 -13.52 12.33
N LEU A 67 -2.22 -12.32 11.75
CA LEU A 67 -1.55 -11.15 12.30
C LEU A 67 -2.30 -10.65 13.54
N SER A 68 -1.55 -10.14 14.52
CA SER A 68 -2.17 -9.34 15.58
C SER A 68 -2.71 -8.03 14.98
N GLU A 69 -3.72 -7.43 15.62
CA GLU A 69 -4.25 -6.13 15.21
C GLU A 69 -3.14 -5.06 15.16
N ALA A 70 -2.28 -5.03 16.18
CA ALA A 70 -1.16 -4.10 16.26
C ALA A 70 -0.17 -4.28 15.10
N GLU A 71 0.13 -5.53 14.73
CA GLU A 71 1.05 -5.83 13.63
C GLU A 71 0.44 -5.49 12.26
N ALA A 72 -0.82 -5.88 12.02
CA ALA A 72 -1.53 -5.54 10.79
C ALA A 72 -1.59 -4.01 10.59
N ARG A 73 -1.91 -3.28 11.67
CA ARG A 73 -1.91 -1.83 11.68
C ARG A 73 -0.53 -1.24 11.40
N ALA A 74 0.50 -1.67 12.14
CA ALA A 74 1.85 -1.14 12.01
C ALA A 74 2.43 -1.36 10.59
N ARG A 75 2.19 -2.54 10.00
CA ARG A 75 2.65 -2.85 8.63
C ARG A 75 1.96 -1.98 7.58
N LEU A 76 0.65 -1.75 7.71
CA LEU A 76 -0.08 -0.89 6.78
C LEU A 76 0.32 0.58 6.93
N GLU A 77 0.44 1.07 8.16
CA GLU A 77 0.93 2.42 8.46
C GLU A 77 2.36 2.61 7.91
N GLN A 78 3.24 1.62 8.05
CA GLN A 78 4.59 1.65 7.48
C GLN A 78 4.55 1.78 5.94
N ALA A 79 3.71 0.99 5.26
CA ALA A 79 3.57 1.06 3.81
C ALA A 79 3.08 2.44 3.34
N VAL A 80 2.04 2.97 3.99
CA VAL A 80 1.48 4.30 3.71
C VAL A 80 2.53 5.39 3.94
N ASN A 81 3.25 5.35 5.07
CA ASN A 81 4.27 6.34 5.40
C ASN A 81 5.47 6.29 4.43
N ALA A 82 5.91 5.09 4.05
CA ALA A 82 6.99 4.91 3.06
C ALA A 82 6.57 5.49 1.70
N GLN A 83 5.33 5.25 1.28
CA GLN A 83 4.82 5.79 0.02
C GLN A 83 4.67 7.32 0.07
N HIS A 84 4.17 7.88 1.18
CA HIS A 84 4.13 9.33 1.37
C HIS A 84 5.52 9.98 1.33
N ALA A 85 6.52 9.36 1.97
CA ALA A 85 7.90 9.84 1.92
C ALA A 85 8.44 9.85 0.48
N ALA A 86 8.23 8.76 -0.25
CA ALA A 86 8.63 8.67 -1.66
C ALA A 86 7.92 9.71 -2.55
N ASP A 87 6.63 9.96 -2.31
CA ASP A 87 5.88 10.97 -3.07
C ASP A 87 6.32 12.40 -2.71
N PHE A 88 6.62 12.66 -1.43
CA PHE A 88 7.16 13.94 -0.99
C PHE A 88 8.55 14.22 -1.59
N GLU A 89 9.44 13.24 -1.60
CA GLU A 89 10.74 13.35 -2.29
C GLU A 89 10.55 13.67 -3.78
N ARG A 90 9.61 13.00 -4.45
CA ARG A 90 9.28 13.32 -5.85
C ARG A 90 8.78 14.74 -6.04
N PHE A 91 7.93 15.24 -5.14
CA PHE A 91 7.47 16.63 -5.21
C PHE A 91 8.61 17.62 -4.96
N ALA A 92 9.48 17.34 -3.99
CA ALA A 92 10.66 18.14 -3.74
C ALA A 92 11.59 18.17 -4.96
N ASP A 93 11.79 17.04 -5.62
CA ASP A 93 12.57 16.91 -6.84
C ASP A 93 11.93 17.68 -8.00
N ALA A 94 10.63 17.50 -8.21
CA ALA A 94 9.87 18.22 -9.24
C ALA A 94 9.96 19.74 -9.04
N LYS A 95 9.89 20.21 -7.79
CA LYS A 95 10.05 21.63 -7.46
C LYS A 95 11.45 22.15 -7.79
N ARG A 96 12.51 21.40 -7.49
CA ARG A 96 13.88 21.79 -7.87
C ARG A 96 14.06 21.87 -9.39
N MET A 97 13.26 21.12 -10.13
CA MET A 97 13.29 21.02 -11.59
C MET A 97 12.26 21.91 -12.30
N GLU A 98 11.55 22.79 -11.58
CA GLU A 98 10.44 23.59 -12.14
C GLU A 98 10.85 24.54 -13.27
N HIS A 99 12.14 24.87 -13.34
CA HIS A 99 12.74 25.69 -14.40
C HIS A 99 12.92 24.94 -15.73
N SER A 100 12.68 23.62 -15.77
CA SER A 100 12.75 22.81 -16.97
C SER A 100 11.36 22.33 -17.38
N GLU A 101 10.84 22.86 -18.48
CA GLU A 101 9.54 22.47 -19.03
C GLU A 101 9.44 20.96 -19.30
N GLU A 102 10.54 20.34 -19.76
CA GLU A 102 10.60 18.90 -20.01
C GLU A 102 10.39 18.09 -18.73
N LEU A 103 11.09 18.44 -17.65
CA LEU A 103 11.02 17.74 -16.38
C LEU A 103 9.65 17.93 -15.71
N VAL A 104 9.10 19.14 -15.78
CA VAL A 104 7.72 19.43 -15.34
C VAL A 104 6.72 18.57 -16.11
N SER A 105 6.84 18.52 -17.45
CA SER A 105 5.97 17.73 -18.30
C SER A 105 6.07 16.23 -17.97
N ARG A 106 7.28 15.71 -17.72
CA ARG A 106 7.50 14.32 -17.30
C ARG A 106 6.85 14.00 -15.96
N ASN A 107 6.99 14.87 -14.96
CA ASN A 107 6.34 14.69 -13.66
C ASN A 107 4.81 14.71 -13.79
N ASN A 108 4.27 15.64 -14.58
CA ASN A 108 2.84 15.72 -14.84
C ASN A 108 2.30 14.47 -15.55
N ARG A 109 3.05 13.92 -16.52
CA ARG A 109 2.69 12.65 -17.18
C ARG A 109 2.68 11.48 -16.19
N LEU A 110 3.65 11.41 -15.29
CA LEU A 110 3.70 10.38 -14.25
C LEU A 110 2.45 10.41 -13.38
N TRP A 111 2.10 11.59 -12.84
CA TRP A 111 0.93 11.71 -11.96
C TRP A 111 -0.40 11.45 -12.69
N ARG A 112 -0.54 11.92 -13.93
CA ARG A 112 -1.71 11.57 -14.75
C ARG A 112 -1.81 10.06 -14.99
N SER A 113 -0.70 9.41 -15.34
CA SER A 113 -0.67 7.95 -15.54
C SER A 113 -1.02 7.20 -14.25
N ARG A 114 -0.52 7.66 -13.10
CA ARG A 114 -0.83 7.05 -11.80
C ARG A 114 -2.31 7.19 -11.44
N CYS A 115 -2.89 8.38 -11.58
CA CYS A 115 -4.31 8.59 -11.26
C CYS A 115 -5.23 7.85 -12.24
N SER A 116 -4.88 7.77 -13.53
CA SER A 116 -5.60 6.92 -14.49
C SER A 116 -5.52 5.45 -14.09
N GLY A 117 -4.32 4.96 -13.76
CA GLY A 117 -4.14 3.59 -13.30
C GLY A 117 -4.96 3.27 -12.04
N LEU A 118 -5.04 4.19 -11.08
CA LEU A 118 -5.89 4.00 -9.89
C LEU A 118 -7.38 3.94 -10.22
N ALA A 119 -7.84 4.70 -11.22
CA ALA A 119 -9.23 4.70 -11.68
C ALA A 119 -9.60 3.49 -12.55
N GLU A 120 -8.61 2.81 -13.12
CA GLU A 120 -8.79 1.65 -14.02
C GLU A 120 -8.44 0.31 -13.34
N GLU A 121 -7.69 0.33 -12.24
CA GLU A 121 -7.27 -0.87 -11.52
C GLU A 121 -8.46 -1.45 -10.71
N PRO A 122 -8.81 -2.74 -10.86
CA PRO A 122 -9.99 -3.34 -10.23
C PRO A 122 -10.04 -3.21 -8.70
N SER A 123 -8.89 -3.12 -8.03
CA SER A 123 -8.84 -2.98 -6.58
C SER A 123 -9.10 -1.54 -6.09
N SER A 124 -9.00 -0.54 -6.96
CA SER A 124 -9.12 0.87 -6.57
C SER A 124 -10.07 1.69 -7.44
N GLU A 125 -10.55 1.17 -8.57
CA GLU A 125 -11.44 1.88 -9.51
C GLU A 125 -12.68 2.46 -8.83
N ALA A 126 -13.22 1.77 -7.82
CA ALA A 126 -14.39 2.22 -7.07
C ALA A 126 -14.14 3.51 -6.25
N TYR A 127 -12.88 3.89 -6.02
CA TYR A 127 -12.51 5.04 -5.20
C TYR A 127 -12.00 6.24 -6.00
N PHE A 128 -11.70 6.07 -7.29
CA PHE A 128 -11.15 7.12 -8.14
C PHE A 128 -11.98 7.24 -9.41
N THR A 129 -12.71 8.34 -9.55
CA THR A 129 -13.54 8.60 -10.73
C THR A 129 -13.08 9.87 -11.40
N LYS A 130 -12.82 9.84 -12.70
CA LYS A 130 -12.44 11.03 -13.45
C LYS A 130 -13.66 11.94 -13.61
N ALA A 131 -13.55 13.22 -13.24
CA ALA A 131 -14.66 14.14 -13.39
C ALA A 131 -14.96 14.33 -14.89
N GLY A 132 -16.13 13.85 -15.35
CA GLY A 132 -16.60 13.97 -16.73
C GLY A 132 -16.91 12.64 -17.44
N ASP A 133 -16.67 11.50 -16.79
CA ASP A 133 -17.19 10.18 -17.21
C ASP A 133 -18.57 9.87 -16.59
#